data_AF-A0A158HXM9-F1
#
_entry.id   AF-A0A158HXM9-F1
#
_cell.length_a   1.000
_cell.length_b   1.000
_cell.length_c   1.000
_cell.angle_alpha   90.00
_cell.angle_beta   90.00
_cell.angle_gamma   90.00
#
_symmetry.space_group_name_H-M   'P 1'
#
loop_
_entity.id
_entity.type
_entity.pdbx_description
1 polymer ?
#
loop_
_entity_poly.entity_id
_entity_poly.type
_entity_poly.pdbx_seq_one_letter_code
_entity_poly.pdbx_strand_id
1 'polypeptide(L)'
;MSTILVEFADITQDPASARCGATPAKGMPDSLLDALIGAGWVEYRDYAAPGVLKRVTARFPTDAHREQFALSVRQISNLMGTRATVFRDGLCTFSAV
;
A
#
# COMPACT_ATOMS: atom_id res chain seq x y z
N MET A 1 -16.40 -1.55 -12.03
CA MET A 1 -15.71 -1.09 -10.82
C MET A 1 -14.71 -2.15 -10.41
N SER A 2 -13.53 -1.74 -9.96
CA SER A 2 -12.40 -2.63 -9.68
C SER A 2 -11.91 -2.42 -8.26
N THR A 3 -11.77 -3.49 -7.49
CA THR A 3 -11.35 -3.45 -6.08
C THR A 3 -9.88 -3.83 -5.97
N ILE A 4 -9.18 -3.19 -5.03
CA ILE A 4 -7.80 -3.51 -4.67
C ILE A 4 -7.66 -3.50 -3.17
N LEU A 5 -6.94 -4.49 -2.66
CA LEU A 5 -6.50 -4.56 -1.28
C LEU A 5 -4.98 -4.32 -1.27
N VAL A 6 -4.53 -3.42 -0.41
CA VAL A 6 -3.11 -3.16 -0.22
C VAL A 6 -2.76 -3.35 1.24
N GLU A 7 -1.70 -4.10 1.50
CA GLU A 7 -1.13 -4.30 2.82
C GLU A 7 0.26 -3.67 2.89
N PHE A 8 0.53 -2.97 3.99
CA PHE A 8 1.81 -2.36 4.30
C PHE A 8 2.49 -3.18 5.39
N ALA A 9 3.66 -3.73 5.06
CA ALA A 9 4.45 -4.51 6.01
C ALA A 9 5.16 -3.59 7.01
N ASP A 10 5.14 -3.99 8.28
CA ASP A 10 6.00 -3.41 9.31
C ASP A 10 7.42 -3.96 9.09
N ILE A 11 8.34 -3.09 8.66
CA ILE A 11 9.75 -3.47 8.48
C ILE A 11 10.66 -2.83 9.54
N THR A 12 10.09 -2.32 10.64
CA THR A 12 10.88 -1.68 11.72
C THR A 12 11.88 -2.61 12.38
N GLN A 13 11.61 -3.92 12.33
CA GLN A 13 12.50 -4.97 12.86
C GLN A 13 13.48 -5.52 11.82
N ASP A 14 13.36 -5.11 10.55
CA ASP A 14 14.25 -5.52 9.45
C ASP A 14 14.77 -4.31 8.66
N PRO A 15 15.75 -3.58 9.23
CA PRO A 15 16.33 -2.39 8.59
C PRO A 15 17.10 -2.71 7.30
N ALA A 16 17.47 -3.97 7.04
CA ALA A 16 18.14 -4.37 5.81
C ALA A 16 17.17 -4.44 4.61
N SER A 17 15.88 -4.68 4.87
CA SER A 17 14.82 -4.65 3.86
C SER A 17 14.41 -3.22 3.46
N ALA A 18 14.80 -2.20 4.22
CA ALA A 18 14.56 -0.81 3.87
C ALA A 18 15.55 -0.34 2.80
N ARG A 19 15.09 0.51 1.88
CA ARG A 19 15.97 1.16 0.90
C ARG A 19 17.04 1.98 1.62
N CYS A 20 18.27 1.98 1.10
CA CYS A 20 19.36 2.81 1.62
C CYS A 20 18.93 4.28 1.75
N GLY A 21 19.00 4.81 2.98
CA GLY A 21 18.59 6.18 3.32
C GLY A 21 17.13 6.35 3.78
N ALA A 22 16.30 5.30 3.72
CA ALA A 22 14.95 5.31 4.26
C ALA A 22 14.93 4.83 5.71
N THR A 23 14.16 5.50 6.57
CA THR A 23 13.92 5.03 7.94
C THR A 23 12.87 3.91 7.91
N PRO A 24 13.15 2.73 8.48
CA PRO A 24 12.16 1.65 8.56
C PRO A 24 10.85 2.11 9.21
N ALA A 25 9.73 1.83 8.56
CA ALA A 25 8.41 2.27 8.98
C ALA A 25 7.47 1.10 9.25
N LYS A 26 6.53 1.30 10.19
CA LYS A 26 5.48 0.33 10.55
C LYS A 26 4.39 0.17 9.49
N GLY A 27 4.33 1.08 8.53
CA GLY A 27 3.29 1.15 7.51
C GLY A 27 3.32 2.50 6.79
N MET A 28 2.18 2.88 6.20
CA MET A 28 2.05 4.12 5.41
C MET A 28 1.24 5.18 6.16
N PRO A 29 1.64 6.46 6.19
CA PRO A 29 0.82 7.51 6.80
C PRO A 29 -0.45 7.77 5.99
N ASP A 30 -1.57 7.98 6.69
CA ASP A 30 -2.89 8.14 6.08
C ASP A 30 -2.99 9.35 5.14
N SER A 31 -2.29 10.44 5.47
CA SER A 31 -2.22 11.63 4.62
C SER A 31 -1.64 11.38 3.23
N LEU A 32 -0.69 10.42 3.11
CA LEU A 32 -0.14 10.04 1.81
C LEU A 32 -1.11 9.16 1.02
N LEU A 33 -1.89 8.30 1.69
CA LEU A 33 -2.91 7.51 1.01
C LEU A 33 -3.94 8.43 0.35
N ASP A 34 -4.40 9.45 1.08
CA ASP A 34 -5.40 10.41 0.60
C ASP A 34 -4.88 11.23 -0.58
N ALA A 35 -3.58 11.53 -0.62
CA ALA A 35 -2.95 12.17 -1.78
C ALA A 35 -2.88 11.25 -3.01
N LEU A 36 -2.85 9.93 -2.83
CA LEU A 36 -2.67 8.95 -3.91
C LEU A 36 -3.96 8.36 -4.45
N ILE A 37 -5.05 8.36 -3.67
CA ILE A 37 -6.30 7.70 -4.04
C ILE A 37 -6.88 8.24 -5.35
N GLY A 38 -6.65 9.54 -5.64
CA GLY A 38 -7.04 10.17 -6.89
C GLY A 38 -8.54 10.03 -7.17
N ALA A 39 -8.88 9.32 -8.26
CA ALA A 39 -10.26 9.06 -8.69
C ALA A 39 -10.91 7.83 -8.02
N GLY A 40 -10.19 7.15 -7.12
CA GLY A 40 -10.73 6.05 -6.33
C GLY A 40 -11.41 6.53 -5.04
N TRP A 41 -12.08 5.61 -4.36
CA TRP A 41 -12.56 5.81 -3.01
C TRP A 41 -12.10 4.68 -2.10
N VAL A 42 -11.84 5.01 -0.84
CA VAL A 42 -11.43 4.04 0.17
C VAL A 42 -12.68 3.43 0.79
N GLU A 43 -12.75 2.10 0.81
CA GLU A 43 -13.84 1.37 1.47
C GLU A 43 -13.50 1.01 2.91
N TYR A 44 -12.24 0.67 3.15
CA TYR A 44 -11.79 0.18 4.44
C TYR A 44 -10.35 0.60 4.70
N ARG A 45 -10.07 1.02 5.94
CA ARG A 45 -8.73 1.33 6.45
C ARG A 45 -8.52 0.56 7.75
N ASP A 46 -7.38 -0.11 7.83
CA ASP A 46 -6.88 -0.75 9.04
C ASP A 46 -5.53 -0.13 9.40
N TYR A 47 -5.32 0.09 10.69
CA TYR A 47 -4.23 0.89 11.21
C TYR A 47 -3.33 0.06 12.13
N ALA A 48 -2.02 0.14 11.93
CA ALA A 48 -1.03 -0.45 12.83
C ALA A 48 -0.80 0.44 14.07
N ALA A 49 -0.96 1.74 13.91
CA ALA A 49 -0.85 2.76 14.95
C ALA A 49 -1.70 3.98 14.54
N PRO A 50 -2.01 4.91 15.46
CA PRO A 50 -2.71 6.16 15.10
C PRO A 50 -2.02 6.87 13.93
N GLY A 51 -2.75 7.04 12.82
CA GLY A 51 -2.24 7.68 11.60
C GLY A 51 -1.35 6.82 10.69
N VAL A 52 -1.08 5.56 11.04
CA VAL A 52 -0.25 4.63 10.25
C VAL A 52 -1.09 3.45 9.76
N LEU A 53 -1.30 3.40 8.46
CA LEU A 53 -2.04 2.36 7.75
C LEU A 53 -1.24 1.06 7.70
N LYS A 54 -1.93 -0.01 8.07
CA LYS A 54 -1.51 -1.40 7.90
C LYS A 54 -2.11 -2.00 6.64
N ARG A 55 -3.38 -1.72 6.36
CA ARG A 55 -4.11 -2.30 5.23
C ARG A 55 -5.19 -1.34 4.75
N VAL A 56 -5.40 -1.28 3.45
CA VAL A 56 -6.42 -0.45 2.83
C VAL A 56 -7.13 -1.22 1.73
N THR A 57 -8.46 -1.11 1.69
CA THR A 57 -9.28 -1.55 0.56
C THR A 57 -9.78 -0.33 -0.17
N ALA A 58 -9.48 -0.24 -1.46
CA ALA A 58 -9.91 0.85 -2.31
C ALA A 58 -10.67 0.31 -3.53
N ARG A 59 -11.60 1.12 -4.02
CA ARG A 59 -12.32 0.85 -5.26
C ARG A 59 -12.06 1.96 -6.27
N PHE A 60 -11.97 1.54 -7.52
CA PHE A 60 -11.68 2.39 -8.65
C PHE A 60 -12.72 2.21 -9.76
N PRO A 61 -12.98 3.29 -10.55
CA PRO A 61 -13.93 3.23 -11.65
C PRO A 61 -13.44 2.30 -12.78
N THR A 62 -12.12 2.29 -13.06
CA THR A 62 -11.51 1.45 -14.10
C THR A 62 -10.25 0.74 -13.59
N ASP A 63 -9.85 -0.34 -14.28
CA ASP A 63 -8.63 -1.07 -13.96
C ASP A 63 -7.36 -0.23 -14.15
N ALA A 64 -7.36 0.70 -15.11
CA ALA A 64 -6.22 1.60 -15.33
C ALA A 64 -5.95 2.50 -14.11
N HIS A 65 -7.01 3.07 -13.50
CA HIS A 65 -6.86 3.86 -12.28
C HIS A 65 -6.36 3.01 -11.10
N ARG A 66 -6.86 1.79 -10.98
CA ARG A 66 -6.39 0.82 -9.97
C ARG A 66 -4.90 0.49 -10.17
N GLU A 67 -4.47 0.25 -11.39
CA GLU A 67 -3.07 -0.10 -11.69
C GLU A 67 -2.13 1.07 -11.44
N GLN A 68 -2.53 2.28 -11.83
CA GLN A 68 -1.78 3.50 -11.51
C GLN A 68 -1.62 3.65 -9.98
N PHE A 69 -2.71 3.50 -9.23
CA PHE A 69 -2.66 3.52 -7.76
C PHE A 69 -1.73 2.45 -7.20
N ALA A 70 -1.82 1.20 -7.68
CA ALA A 70 -0.97 0.11 -7.22
C ALA A 70 0.53 0.39 -7.45
N LEU A 71 0.89 0.96 -8.60
CA LEU A 71 2.27 1.32 -8.92
C LEU A 71 2.76 2.47 -8.03
N SER A 72 1.97 3.53 -7.88
CA SER A 72 2.31 4.68 -7.06
C SER A 72 2.48 4.31 -5.59
N VAL A 73 1.58 3.49 -5.04
CA VAL A 73 1.66 3.02 -3.65
C VAL A 73 2.91 2.17 -3.44
N ARG A 74 3.23 1.23 -4.34
CA ARG A 74 4.47 0.44 -4.25
C ARG A 74 5.72 1.31 -4.25
N GLN A 75 5.79 2.31 -5.13
CA GLN A 75 6.93 3.22 -5.20
C GLN A 75 7.08 4.05 -3.93
N ILE A 76 5.98 4.62 -3.42
CA ILE A 76 6.01 5.46 -2.22
C ILE A 76 6.30 4.64 -0.97
N SER A 77 5.73 3.45 -0.85
CA SER A 77 6.06 2.53 0.24
C SER A 77 7.56 2.22 0.27
N ASN A 78 8.16 1.87 -0.87
CA ASN A 78 9.60 1.62 -0.95
C ASN A 78 10.43 2.86 -0.59
N LEU A 79 9.99 4.07 -0.94
CA LEU A 79 10.66 5.32 -0.57
C LEU A 79 10.55 5.61 0.94
N MET A 80 9.44 5.23 1.56
CA MET A 80 9.18 5.42 2.99
C MET A 80 9.81 4.36 3.88
N GLY A 81 10.51 3.36 3.31
CA GLY A 81 11.03 2.26 4.10
C GLY A 81 9.89 1.40 4.67
N THR A 82 8.88 1.11 3.86
CA THR A 82 7.89 0.04 4.09
C THR A 82 7.71 -0.74 2.80
N ARG A 83 6.96 -1.84 2.83
CA ARG A 83 6.68 -2.66 1.65
C ARG A 83 5.17 -2.79 1.47
N ALA A 84 4.68 -2.41 0.29
CA ALA A 84 3.29 -2.61 -0.07
C ALA A 84 3.09 -3.90 -0.86
N THR A 85 2.24 -4.78 -0.35
CA THR A 85 1.73 -5.96 -1.06
C THR A 85 0.34 -5.65 -1.58
N VAL A 86 0.13 -5.88 -2.87
CA VAL A 86 -1.12 -5.55 -3.56
C VAL A 86 -1.84 -6.84 -3.94
N PHE A 87 -3.07 -6.99 -3.47
CA PHE A 87 -3.97 -8.09 -3.78
C PHE A 87 -5.10 -7.56 -4.67
N ARG A 88 -5.32 -8.19 -5.82
CA ARG A 88 -6.46 -7.87 -6.70
C ARG A 88 -7.56 -8.89 -6.45
N ASP A 89 -8.81 -8.42 -6.45
CA ASP A 89 -9.96 -9.31 -6.54
C ASP A 89 -9.80 -10.19 -7.79
N GLY A 90 -9.75 -11.51 -7.60
CA GLY A 90 -9.64 -12.52 -8.65
C GLY A 90 -8.26 -13.13 -8.92
N LEU A 91 -7.18 -12.68 -8.28
CA LEU A 91 -5.86 -13.33 -8.37
C LEU A 91 -5.21 -13.44 -6.99
N CYS A 92 -5.57 -14.51 -6.27
CA CYS A 92 -4.68 -15.13 -5.29
C CYS A 92 -3.49 -15.75 -6.03
N THR A 93 -2.59 -14.96 -6.60
CA THR A 93 -1.27 -15.46 -7.00
C THR A 93 -0.27 -15.05 -5.93
N PHE A 94 -0.16 -15.93 -4.93
CA PHE A 94 1.08 -16.12 -4.21
C PHE A 94 2.16 -16.41 -5.25
N SER A 95 3.00 -15.43 -5.57
CA SER A 95 4.30 -15.71 -6.17
C SER A 95 5.31 -15.69 -5.04
N ALA A 96 5.38 -16.81 -4.33
CA ALA A 96 6.58 -17.20 -3.61
C ALA A 96 7.54 -17.77 -4.66
N VAL A 97 8.69 -17.12 -4.85
CA VAL A 97 10.06 -17.65 -4.95
C VAL A 97 10.98 -16.43 -5.03
#